data_AF-A0A540L7H2-F1
#
_entry.id   AF-A0A540L7H2-F1
#
_cell.length_a   1.000
_cell.length_b   1.000
_cell.length_c   1.000
_cell.angle_alpha   90.00
_cell.angle_beta   90.00
_cell.angle_gamma   90.00
#
_symmetry.space_group_name_H-M   'P 1'
#
loop_
_entity.id
_entity.type
_entity.pdbx_description
1 polymer ?
#
loop_
_entity_poly.entity_id
_entity_poly.type
_entity_poly.pdbx_seq_one_letter_code
_entity_poly.pdbx_strand_id
1 'polypeptide(L)'
;MKFGKRLKQQMHGTLPGWRDKFLSYKDLKKLVKLISSAPMLLEQASEYGKTEAEFVYLLNNEIEKFNAFFMEQEEDFIIRNKVRLFSIVL
;
A
#
# COMPACT_ATOMS: atom_id res chain seq x y z
N MET A 1 16.87 3.73 8.16
CA MET A 1 16.87 3.01 6.86
C MET A 1 16.44 3.91 5.70
N LYS A 2 16.86 3.60 4.46
CA LYS A 2 16.59 4.38 3.22
C LYS A 2 15.34 3.91 2.42
N PHE A 3 14.40 3.22 3.07
CA PHE A 3 13.23 2.59 2.41
C PHE A 3 12.43 3.55 1.53
N GLY A 4 12.06 4.74 2.03
CA GLY A 4 11.25 5.69 1.26
C GLY A 4 11.93 6.19 -0.03
N LYS A 5 13.26 6.26 -0.07
CA LYS A 5 14.00 6.61 -1.30
C LYS A 5 13.92 5.46 -2.31
N ARG A 6 14.11 4.23 -1.85
CA ARG A 6 14.00 3.02 -2.66
C ARG A 6 12.59 2.84 -3.22
N LEU A 7 11.56 3.04 -2.41
CA LEU A 7 10.16 2.97 -2.84
C LEU A 7 9.88 3.97 -3.96
N LYS A 8 10.32 5.23 -3.80
CA LYS A 8 10.17 6.26 -4.82
C LYS A 8 10.89 5.90 -6.12
N GLN A 9 12.11 5.37 -6.04
CA GLN A 9 12.85 4.90 -7.21
C GLN A 9 12.11 3.76 -7.94
N GLN A 10 11.57 2.79 -7.21
CA GLN A 10 10.78 1.71 -7.79
C GLN A 10 9.52 2.25 -8.49
N MET A 11 8.76 3.13 -7.84
CA MET A 11 7.59 3.79 -8.46
C MET A 11 7.95 4.49 -9.78
N HIS A 12 9.12 5.14 -9.85
CA HIS A 12 9.58 5.79 -11.07
C HIS A 12 10.00 4.81 -12.18
N GLY A 13 10.45 3.61 -11.81
CA GLY A 13 10.80 2.54 -12.75
C GLY A 13 9.62 1.68 -13.19
N THR A 14 8.48 1.75 -12.50
CA THR A 14 7.27 0.99 -12.84
C THR A 14 6.40 1.71 -13.88
N LEU A 15 5.53 0.94 -14.55
CA LEU A 15 4.50 1.41 -15.48
C LEU A 15 3.73 2.61 -14.88
N PRO A 16 3.46 3.67 -15.66
CA PRO A 16 2.77 4.86 -15.17
C PRO A 16 1.45 4.57 -14.46
N GLY A 17 0.64 3.65 -14.99
CA GLY A 17 -0.67 3.28 -14.44
C GLY A 17 -0.62 2.41 -13.18
N TRP A 18 0.57 2.02 -12.70
CA TRP A 18 0.73 1.24 -11.46
C TRP A 18 1.28 2.10 -10.31
N ARG A 19 1.64 3.36 -10.57
CA ARG A 19 2.32 4.21 -9.58
C ARG A 19 1.43 4.57 -8.40
N ASP A 20 0.13 4.75 -8.65
CA ASP A 20 -0.90 4.99 -7.64
C ASP A 20 -1.20 3.75 -6.78
N LYS A 21 -0.84 2.55 -7.27
CA LYS A 21 -1.03 1.29 -6.55
C LYS A 21 0.01 1.06 -5.46
N PHE A 22 1.11 1.81 -5.42
CA PHE A 22 2.11 1.69 -4.36
C PHE A 22 1.63 2.25 -3.01
N LEU A 23 2.28 1.78 -1.93
CA LEU A 23 1.99 2.23 -0.56
C LEU A 23 2.14 3.75 -0.43
N SER A 24 1.15 4.41 0.18
CA SER A 24 1.22 5.79 0.67
C SER A 24 2.15 5.91 1.90
N TYR A 25 3.40 5.47 1.74
CA TYR A 25 4.37 5.28 2.82
C TYR A 25 4.67 6.56 3.59
N LYS A 26 4.63 7.73 2.92
CA LYS A 26 4.89 9.00 3.58
C LYS A 26 3.86 9.31 4.64
N ASP A 27 2.58 9.06 4.35
CA ASP A 27 1.48 9.46 5.23
C ASP A 27 1.33 8.47 6.38
N LEU A 28 1.40 7.17 6.09
CA LEU A 28 1.50 6.13 7.13
C LEU A 28 2.70 6.39 8.06
N LYS A 29 3.85 6.77 7.52
CA LYS A 29 5.03 7.10 8.34
C LYS A 29 4.82 8.33 9.22
N LYS A 30 4.06 9.34 8.78
CA LYS A 30 3.75 10.51 9.61
C LYS A 30 2.89 10.09 10.81
N LEU A 31 1.85 9.30 10.58
CA LEU A 31 0.97 8.81 11.65
C LEU A 31 1.72 7.95 12.66
N VAL A 32 2.57 7.01 12.20
CA VAL A 32 3.41 6.20 13.10
C VAL A 32 4.33 7.05 13.98
N LYS A 33 4.89 8.15 13.44
CA LYS A 33 5.71 9.06 14.23
C LYS A 33 4.91 9.77 15.32
N LEU A 34 3.70 10.23 15.00
CA LEU A 34 2.82 10.88 15.98
C LEU A 34 2.45 9.93 17.11
N ILE A 35 2.05 8.70 16.77
CA ILE A 35 1.75 7.62 17.72
C ILE A 35 2.97 7.34 18.61
N SER A 36 4.16 7.21 18.02
CA SER A 36 5.39 6.91 18.76
C SER A 36 5.89 8.07 19.63
N SER A 37 5.49 9.32 19.35
CA SER A 37 5.89 10.51 20.11
C SER A 37 4.91 10.87 21.24
N ALA A 38 3.69 10.32 21.21
CA ALA A 38 2.65 10.56 22.20
C ALA A 38 2.88 10.04 23.65
N PRO A 39 3.76 9.06 23.97
CA PRO A 39 3.91 8.55 25.34
C PRO A 39 4.34 9.56 26.40
N MET A 40 4.64 10.83 26.05
CA MET A 40 5.14 11.84 26.98
C MET A 40 4.06 12.73 27.60
N LEU A 41 2.81 12.74 27.10
CA LEU A 41 1.76 13.65 27.58
C LEU A 41 0.54 12.87 28.10
N LEU A 42 0.50 12.63 29.43
CA LEU A 42 -0.57 11.91 30.14
C LEU A 42 -1.98 12.52 29.98
N GLU A 43 -2.11 13.75 29.46
CA GLU A 43 -3.39 14.40 29.18
C GLU A 43 -4.00 14.08 27.79
N GLN A 44 -3.25 13.46 26.87
CA GLN A 44 -3.63 13.37 25.45
C GLN A 44 -4.11 11.99 24.98
N ALA A 45 -4.55 11.12 25.91
CA ALA A 45 -5.03 9.77 25.59
C ALA A 45 -6.16 9.74 24.55
N SER A 46 -7.02 10.78 24.53
CA SER A 46 -8.09 10.92 23.53
C SER A 46 -7.57 11.17 22.11
N GLU A 47 -6.50 11.95 21.97
CA GLU A 47 -5.90 12.30 20.67
C GLU A 47 -5.01 11.17 20.13
N TYR A 48 -4.38 10.43 21.04
CA TYR A 48 -3.66 9.20 20.72
C TYR A 48 -4.57 8.17 20.04
N GLY A 49 -5.72 7.86 20.65
CA GLY A 49 -6.67 6.90 20.09
C GLY A 49 -7.21 7.33 18.72
N LYS A 50 -7.36 8.65 18.50
CA LYS A 50 -7.75 9.19 17.20
C LYS A 50 -6.67 8.99 16.13
N THR A 51 -5.41 9.25 16.47
CA THR A 51 -4.28 9.09 15.55
C THR A 51 -4.04 7.61 15.20
N GLU A 52 -4.20 6.73 16.18
CA GLU A 52 -4.14 5.27 15.97
C GLU A 52 -5.26 4.78 15.07
N ALA A 53 -6.51 5.22 15.32
CA ALA A 53 -7.64 4.88 14.47
C ALA A 53 -7.45 5.39 13.03
N GLU A 54 -6.92 6.59 12.84
CA GLU A 54 -6.59 7.15 11.53
C GLU A 54 -5.51 6.32 10.81
N PHE A 55 -4.48 5.88 11.54
CA PHE A 55 -3.45 4.99 11.00
C PHE A 55 -4.03 3.65 10.54
N VAL A 56 -4.85 3.00 11.37
CA VAL A 56 -5.47 1.70 11.04
C VAL A 56 -6.40 1.85 9.83
N TYR A 57 -7.22 2.91 9.79
CA TYR A 57 -8.10 3.19 8.67
C TYR A 57 -7.31 3.35 7.35
N LEU A 58 -6.27 4.19 7.36
CA LEU A 58 -5.43 4.40 6.18
C LEU A 58 -4.72 3.11 5.75
N LEU A 59 -4.24 2.32 6.71
CA LEU A 59 -3.56 1.05 6.43
C LEU A 59 -4.50 0.04 5.78
N ASN A 60 -5.73 -0.09 6.27
CA ASN A 60 -6.71 -1.00 5.69
C ASN A 60 -7.05 -0.62 4.24
N ASN A 61 -7.29 0.67 3.98
CA ASN A 61 -7.54 1.14 2.62
C ASN A 61 -6.36 0.86 1.67
N GLU A 62 -5.12 0.99 2.16
CA GLU A 62 -3.93 0.66 1.36
C GLU A 62 -3.79 -0.85 1.12
N ILE A 63 -4.19 -1.71 2.07
CA ILE A 63 -4.25 -3.17 1.89
C ILE A 63 -5.32 -3.55 0.87
N GLU A 64 -6.52 -2.99 0.96
CA GLU A 64 -7.60 -3.22 0.00
C GLU A 64 -7.18 -2.83 -1.41
N LYS A 65 -6.53 -1.67 -1.56
CA LYS A 65 -5.96 -1.23 -2.84
C LYS A 65 -4.96 -2.23 -3.39
N PHE A 66 -4.06 -2.75 -2.56
CA PHE A 66 -3.11 -3.79 -2.99
C PHE A 66 -3.81 -5.07 -3.41
N ASN A 67 -4.74 -5.56 -2.59
CA ASN A 67 -5.47 -6.79 -2.87
C ASN A 67 -6.22 -6.67 -4.20
N ALA A 68 -6.94 -5.57 -4.42
CA ALA A 68 -7.64 -5.32 -5.69
C ALA A 68 -6.67 -5.33 -6.88
N PHE A 69 -5.55 -4.62 -6.79
CA PHE A 69 -4.54 -4.58 -7.85
C PHE A 69 -3.93 -5.96 -8.14
N PHE A 70 -3.51 -6.70 -7.10
CA PHE A 70 -2.90 -8.00 -7.30
C PHE A 70 -3.88 -9.04 -7.84
N MET A 71 -5.15 -8.99 -7.42
CA MET A 71 -6.20 -9.84 -7.98
C MET A 71 -6.41 -9.57 -9.47
N GLU A 72 -6.54 -8.31 -9.89
CA GLU A 72 -6.68 -7.93 -11.31
C GLU A 72 -5.48 -8.41 -12.13
N GLN A 73 -4.26 -8.22 -11.61
CA GLN A 73 -3.05 -8.67 -12.30
C GLN A 73 -2.94 -10.19 -12.39
N GLU A 74 -3.39 -10.92 -11.37
CA GLU A 74 -3.43 -12.38 -11.36
C GLU A 74 -4.45 -12.91 -12.37
N GLU A 75 -5.66 -12.33 -12.40
CA GLU A 75 -6.69 -12.67 -13.38
C GLU A 75 -6.18 -12.46 -14.81
N ASP A 76 -5.59 -11.31 -15.10
CA ASP A 76 -4.98 -10.99 -16.39
C ASP A 76 -3.89 -12.00 -16.78
N PHE A 77 -3.09 -12.45 -15.81
CA PHE A 77 -2.06 -13.46 -16.05
C PHE A 77 -2.67 -14.83 -16.37
N ILE A 78 -3.68 -15.26 -15.60
CA ILE A 78 -4.38 -16.53 -15.80
C ILE A 78 -5.07 -16.55 -17.17
N ILE A 79 -5.79 -15.48 -17.53
CA ILE A 79 -6.47 -15.35 -18.83
C ILE A 79 -5.48 -15.45 -19.98
N ARG A 80 -4.38 -14.67 -19.93
CA ARG A 80 -3.34 -14.71 -20.97
C ARG A 80 -2.74 -16.11 -21.12
N ASN A 81 -2.51 -16.82 -20.02
CA ASN A 81 -1.94 -18.16 -20.06
C ASN A 81 -2.94 -19.20 -20.59
N LYS A 82 -4.21 -19.14 -20.18
CA LYS A 82 -5.25 -20.04 -20.70
C LYS A 82 -5.50 -19.83 -22.18
N VAL A 83 -5.66 -18.58 -22.64
CA VAL A 83 -5.83 -18.25 -24.07
C VAL A 83 -4.63 -18.72 -24.89
N ARG A 84 -3.40 -18.51 -24.40
CA ARG A 84 -2.18 -19.01 -25.05
C ARG A 84 -2.15 -20.53 -25.14
N LEU A 85 -2.54 -21.24 -24.09
CA LEU A 85 -2.59 -22.70 -24.09
C LEU A 85 -3.64 -23.21 -25.10
N PHE A 86 -4.83 -22.61 -25.16
CA PHE A 86 -5.86 -22.95 -26.15
C PHE A 86 -5.41 -22.71 -27.59
N SER A 87 -4.68 -21.62 -27.87
CA SER A 87 -4.17 -21.31 -29.22
C SER A 87 -3.00 -22.19 -29.66
N ILE A 88 -2.32 -22.89 -28.74
CA ILE A 88 -1.22 -23.82 -29.07
C ILE A 88 -1.75 -25.24 -29.30
N VAL A 89 -2.90 -25.57 -28.72
CA VAL A 89 -3.49 -26.93 -28.73
C VAL A 89 -4.49 -27.12 -29.88
N LEU A 90 -4.98 -26.04 -30.49
CA LEU A 90 -5.81 -26.01 -31.71
C LEU A 90 -4.95 -25.65 -32.93
#